data_AF-A0A261D158-F1
#
_entry.id   AF-A0A261D158-F1
#
_cell.length_a   1.000
_cell.length_b   1.000
_cell.length_c   1.000
_cell.angle_alpha   90.00
_cell.angle_beta   90.00
_cell.angle_gamma   90.00
#
_symmetry.space_group_name_H-M   'P 1'
#
loop_
_entity.id
_entity.type
_entity.pdbx_description
1 polymer ?
#
loop_
_entity_poly.entity_id
_entity_poly.type
_entity_poly.pdbx_seq_one_letter_code
_entity_poly.pdbx_strand_id
1 'polypeptide(L)'
;MTIAKGRGDIGYRAGKIARVPLRVLDGAGDQMSFYGRAIGWSPRTIRRYPKELLRLLAEVAFGSGGLAVIGGTIGVMVLMSGFTGVVVGLQGANALDQLGSQALTGFLAAYANTREVAPLVAGLALSATVGCGFTAQLGAMRISEEIDALETMAVPSIPFLVTTRVLAGFIAVIPLYVLGLLSAYFASRLIATQFTGQSSGSYDHYFNLFLPPADVLWSFGKVMIFAFVIILVHCYYGYYATGGPAGVGVAVGHAVRAALVIIAVLDFFLGLAIWGTTTSVRVGG
;
A
#
# COMPACT_ATOMS: atom_id res chain seq x y z
N MET A 1 8.49 19.82 -60.05
CA MET A 1 7.81 18.51 -60.07
C MET A 1 8.04 17.85 -58.72
N THR A 2 7.47 18.40 -57.63
CA THR A 2 6.12 18.16 -57.08
C THR A 2 5.98 16.77 -56.43
N ILE A 3 6.16 16.78 -55.10
CA ILE A 3 5.45 16.03 -54.04
C ILE A 3 4.87 14.65 -54.41
N ALA A 4 5.51 13.59 -53.91
CA ALA A 4 4.88 12.26 -53.70
C ALA A 4 5.58 11.50 -52.55
N LYS A 5 5.46 11.98 -51.29
CA LYS A 5 5.98 11.27 -50.10
C LYS A 5 4.98 11.29 -48.92
N GLY A 6 3.69 11.05 -49.21
CA GLY A 6 2.62 11.34 -48.24
C GLY A 6 1.63 10.22 -47.89
N ARG A 7 1.69 9.02 -48.50
CA ARG A 7 0.62 8.00 -48.31
C ARG A 7 1.04 6.71 -47.58
N GLY A 8 2.31 6.31 -47.61
CA GLY A 8 2.79 5.09 -46.94
C GLY A 8 2.91 5.20 -45.41
N ASP A 9 3.38 6.36 -44.93
CA ASP A 9 3.62 6.59 -43.49
C ASP A 9 2.34 6.73 -42.66
N ILE A 10 1.24 7.18 -43.28
CA ILE A 10 -0.04 7.40 -42.59
C ILE A 10 -0.71 6.04 -42.28
N GLY A 11 -0.66 5.08 -43.21
CA GLY A 11 -1.21 3.73 -42.99
C GLY A 11 -0.43 2.93 -41.93
N TYR A 12 0.90 3.07 -41.91
CA TYR A 12 1.74 2.43 -40.88
C TYR A 12 1.53 3.05 -39.48
N ARG A 13 1.43 4.38 -39.39
CA ARG A 13 1.12 5.08 -38.13
C ARG A 13 -0.31 4.80 -37.65
N ALA A 14 -1.30 4.75 -38.55
CA ALA A 14 -2.68 4.41 -38.22
C ALA A 14 -2.80 2.96 -37.71
N GLY A 15 -2.11 2.00 -38.32
CA GLY A 15 -2.03 0.62 -37.83
C GLY A 15 -1.34 0.48 -36.48
N LYS A 16 -0.37 1.35 -36.17
CA LYS A 16 0.30 1.38 -34.86
C LYS A 16 -0.61 1.94 -33.78
N ILE A 17 -1.37 3.01 -34.07
CA ILE A 17 -2.35 3.64 -33.15
C ILE A 17 -3.54 2.70 -32.90
N ALA A 18 -4.05 2.01 -33.93
CA ALA A 18 -5.16 1.06 -33.79
C ALA A 18 -4.81 -0.17 -32.94
N ARG A 19 -3.53 -0.55 -32.85
CA ARG A 19 -3.05 -1.67 -32.02
C ARG A 19 -2.65 -1.25 -30.60
N VAL A 20 -2.60 0.05 -30.29
CA VAL A 20 -2.37 0.54 -28.91
C VAL A 20 -3.42 0.01 -27.93
N PRO A 21 -4.74 0.11 -28.18
CA PRO A 21 -5.73 -0.41 -27.23
C PRO A 21 -5.62 -1.92 -27.03
N LEU A 22 -5.38 -2.68 -28.11
CA LEU A 22 -5.17 -4.13 -28.04
C LEU A 22 -3.95 -4.50 -27.18
N ARG A 23 -2.83 -3.80 -27.32
CA ARG A 23 -1.62 -4.04 -26.49
C ARG A 23 -1.82 -3.71 -25.01
N VAL A 24 -2.65 -2.70 -24.70
CA VAL A 24 -3.00 -2.38 -23.31
C VAL A 24 -3.89 -3.48 -22.72
N LEU A 25 -4.83 -4.01 -23.50
CA LEU A 25 -5.65 -5.16 -23.11
C LEU A 25 -4.81 -6.43 -22.91
N ASP A 26 -3.86 -6.71 -23.80
CA ASP A 26 -2.97 -7.86 -23.68
C ASP A 26 -2.10 -7.76 -22.41
N GLY A 27 -1.48 -6.59 -22.16
CA GLY A 27 -0.67 -6.37 -20.96
C GLY A 27 -1.48 -6.44 -19.66
N ALA A 28 -2.73 -5.94 -19.67
CA ALA A 28 -3.64 -6.08 -18.53
C ALA A 28 -4.07 -7.55 -18.32
N GLY A 29 -4.25 -8.30 -19.41
CA GLY A 29 -4.54 -9.74 -19.38
C GLY A 29 -3.40 -10.54 -18.77
N ASP A 30 -2.16 -10.28 -19.17
CA ASP A 30 -0.97 -10.93 -18.62
C ASP A 30 -0.83 -10.65 -17.11
N GLN A 31 -1.00 -9.39 -16.71
CA GLN A 31 -0.96 -8.99 -15.31
C GLN A 31 -2.06 -9.65 -14.48
N MET A 32 -3.29 -9.72 -15.00
CA MET A 32 -4.41 -10.41 -14.35
C MET A 32 -4.16 -11.91 -14.24
N SER A 33 -3.58 -12.53 -15.27
CA SER A 33 -3.25 -13.96 -15.25
C SER A 33 -2.18 -14.28 -14.20
N PHE A 34 -1.20 -13.41 -14.05
CA PHE A 34 -0.15 -13.52 -13.04
C PHE A 34 -0.74 -13.43 -11.62
N TYR A 35 -1.64 -12.47 -11.39
CA TYR A 35 -2.35 -12.36 -10.12
C TYR A 35 -3.21 -13.59 -9.83
N GLY A 36 -4.03 -14.03 -10.79
CA GLY A 36 -4.85 -15.22 -10.64
C GLY A 36 -4.03 -16.47 -10.29
N ARG A 37 -2.86 -16.64 -10.91
CA ARG A 37 -1.92 -17.72 -10.59
C ARG A 37 -1.37 -17.58 -9.17
N ALA A 38 -0.83 -16.42 -8.79
CA ALA A 38 -0.28 -16.20 -7.45
C ALA A 38 -1.32 -16.51 -6.35
N ILE A 39 -2.57 -16.10 -6.57
CA ILE A 39 -3.68 -16.35 -5.64
C ILE A 39 -4.05 -17.84 -5.61
N GLY A 40 -4.21 -18.47 -6.77
CA GLY A 40 -4.56 -19.90 -6.88
C GLY A 40 -3.55 -20.83 -6.21
N TRP A 41 -2.28 -20.41 -6.13
CA TRP A 41 -1.22 -21.18 -5.47
C TRP A 41 -1.10 -20.93 -3.96
N SER A 42 -1.76 -19.91 -3.41
CA SER A 42 -1.66 -19.51 -1.99
C SER A 42 -1.85 -20.66 -1.00
N PRO A 43 -2.91 -21.50 -1.06
CA PRO A 43 -3.10 -22.59 -0.10
C PRO A 43 -2.02 -23.68 -0.19
N ARG A 44 -1.44 -23.90 -1.38
CA ARG A 44 -0.36 -24.88 -1.57
C ARG A 44 0.97 -24.34 -1.06
N THR A 45 1.25 -23.05 -1.27
CA THR A 45 2.48 -22.40 -0.83
C THR A 45 2.63 -22.43 0.69
N ILE A 46 1.57 -22.16 1.45
CA ILE A 46 1.60 -22.18 2.93
C ILE A 46 2.05 -23.54 3.47
N ARG A 47 1.58 -24.64 2.84
CA ARG A 47 1.94 -26.00 3.26
C ARG A 47 3.33 -26.43 2.80
N ARG A 48 3.77 -25.98 1.62
CA ARG A 48 5.00 -26.45 0.98
C ARG A 48 6.24 -25.65 1.36
N TYR A 49 6.10 -24.36 1.64
CA TYR A 49 7.23 -23.44 1.89
C TYR A 49 7.10 -22.63 3.20
N PRO A 50 6.80 -23.26 4.35
CA PRO A 50 6.58 -22.53 5.61
C PRO A 50 7.84 -21.82 6.12
N LYS A 51 9.03 -22.40 5.89
CA LYS A 51 10.31 -21.81 6.32
C LYS A 51 10.62 -20.50 5.59
N GLU A 52 10.38 -20.48 4.28
CA GLU A 52 10.61 -19.28 3.46
C GLU A 52 9.56 -18.21 3.77
N LEU A 53 8.30 -18.61 3.98
CA LEU A 53 7.25 -17.70 4.44
C LEU A 53 7.61 -17.03 5.77
N LEU A 54 8.10 -17.81 6.75
CA LEU A 54 8.51 -17.27 8.05
C LEU A 54 9.73 -16.34 7.94
N ARG A 55 10.70 -16.69 7.10
CA ARG A 55 11.86 -15.83 6.82
C ARG A 55 11.42 -14.48 6.24
N LEU A 56 10.59 -14.50 5.20
CA LEU A 56 10.08 -13.28 4.57
C LEU A 56 9.18 -12.49 5.53
N LEU A 57 8.35 -13.15 6.34
CA LEU A 57 7.55 -12.47 7.35
C LEU A 57 8.43 -11.74 8.37
N ALA A 58 9.50 -12.38 8.84
CA ALA A 58 10.45 -11.76 9.74
C ALA A 58 11.18 -10.56 9.09
N GLU A 59 11.58 -10.70 7.83
CA GLU A 59 12.18 -9.61 7.05
C GLU A 59 11.22 -8.43 6.87
N VAL A 60 9.95 -8.69 6.56
CA VAL A 60 8.93 -7.65 6.41
C VAL A 60 8.61 -6.98 7.74
N ALA A 61 8.43 -7.76 8.80
CA ALA A 61 8.03 -7.24 10.10
C ALA A 61 9.16 -6.48 10.80
N PHE A 62 10.36 -7.04 10.84
CA PHE A 62 11.47 -6.46 11.61
C PHE A 62 12.48 -5.71 10.74
N GLY A 63 12.48 -5.90 9.42
CA GLY A 63 13.56 -5.40 8.56
C GLY A 63 14.85 -6.22 8.69
N SER A 64 15.80 -5.99 7.79
CA SER A 64 17.10 -6.68 7.79
C SER A 64 18.16 -5.87 8.56
N GLY A 65 18.67 -6.39 9.69
CA GLY A 65 19.86 -5.87 10.39
C GLY A 65 19.59 -4.95 11.61
N GLY A 66 20.66 -4.45 12.25
CA GLY A 66 20.60 -3.73 13.53
C GLY A 66 19.93 -2.34 13.51
N LEU A 67 19.70 -1.75 12.34
CA LEU A 67 18.95 -0.49 12.16
C LEU A 67 17.42 -0.71 12.00
N ALA A 68 16.96 -1.96 12.09
CA ALA A 68 15.58 -2.42 12.02
C ALA A 68 14.55 -1.56 12.79
N VAL A 69 14.92 -1.09 13.98
CA VAL A 69 13.97 -0.43 14.88
C VAL A 69 13.65 1.01 14.44
N ILE A 70 14.62 1.73 13.85
CA ILE A 70 14.44 3.12 13.41
C ILE A 70 14.21 3.21 11.90
N GLY A 71 14.95 2.42 11.10
CA GLY A 71 14.87 2.45 9.63
C GLY A 71 14.13 1.27 9.01
N GLY A 72 13.77 0.24 9.77
CA GLY A 72 12.97 -0.88 9.28
C GLY A 72 11.49 -0.55 9.16
N THR A 73 10.70 -1.52 8.72
CA THR A 73 9.27 -1.35 8.41
C THR A 73 8.48 -0.81 9.60
N ILE A 74 8.74 -1.28 10.82
CA ILE A 74 8.10 -0.78 12.04
C ILE A 74 8.42 0.70 12.26
N GLY A 75 9.70 1.07 12.19
CA GLY A 75 10.15 2.44 12.42
C GLY A 75 9.52 3.41 11.42
N VAL A 76 9.55 3.06 10.14
CA VAL A 76 8.90 3.85 9.09
C VAL A 76 7.39 3.92 9.30
N MET A 77 6.73 2.81 9.66
CA MET A 77 5.29 2.79 9.92
C MET A 77 4.90 3.73 11.06
N VAL A 78 5.57 3.61 12.21
CA VAL A 78 5.31 4.41 13.41
C VAL A 78 5.62 5.87 13.14
N LEU A 79 6.77 6.19 12.56
CA LEU A 79 7.16 7.58 12.31
C LEU A 79 6.24 8.24 11.27
N MET A 80 5.98 7.60 10.12
CA MET A 80 5.10 8.18 9.10
C MET A 80 3.67 8.37 9.61
N SER A 81 3.12 7.37 10.32
CA SER A 81 1.76 7.47 10.86
C SER A 81 1.69 8.49 12.00
N GLY A 82 2.69 8.52 12.88
CA GLY A 82 2.78 9.48 13.97
C GLY A 82 2.88 10.93 13.47
N PHE A 83 3.80 11.23 12.56
CA PHE A 83 3.91 12.58 11.97
C PHE A 83 2.67 12.96 11.17
N THR A 84 2.02 12.01 10.50
CA THR A 84 0.75 12.31 9.84
C THR A 84 -0.34 12.62 10.88
N GLY A 85 -0.38 11.89 12.00
CA GLY A 85 -1.25 12.20 13.14
C GLY A 85 -0.99 13.59 13.74
N VAL A 86 0.28 14.01 13.84
CA VAL A 86 0.62 15.40 14.24
C VAL A 86 -0.04 16.42 13.31
N VAL A 87 0.07 16.21 11.99
CA VAL A 87 -0.51 17.12 10.99
C VAL A 87 -2.03 17.12 11.09
N VAL A 88 -2.68 15.96 11.20
CA VAL A 88 -4.15 15.86 11.33
C VAL A 88 -4.64 16.53 12.61
N GLY A 89 -3.95 16.30 13.74
CA GLY A 89 -4.27 16.94 15.00
C GLY A 89 -4.13 18.47 14.94
N LEU A 90 -3.00 18.97 14.43
CA LEU A 90 -2.74 20.41 14.33
C LEU A 90 -3.71 21.11 13.39
N GLN A 91 -3.87 20.58 12.17
CA GLN A 91 -4.74 21.20 11.17
C GLN A 91 -6.21 21.06 11.55
N GLY A 92 -6.60 19.92 12.13
CA GLY A 92 -7.95 19.71 12.67
C GLY A 92 -8.29 20.70 13.77
N ALA A 93 -7.36 20.91 14.71
CA ALA A 93 -7.55 21.87 15.79
C ALA A 93 -7.68 23.31 15.26
N ASN A 94 -6.79 23.73 14.38
CA ASN A 94 -6.82 25.08 13.79
C ASN A 94 -8.09 25.32 12.95
N ALA A 95 -8.57 24.30 12.23
CA ALA A 95 -9.79 24.40 11.43
C ALA A 95 -11.05 24.51 12.30
N LEU A 96 -11.12 23.75 13.39
CA LEU A 96 -12.27 23.74 14.29
C LEU A 96 -12.28 24.93 15.25
N ASP A 97 -11.12 25.47 15.62
CA ASP A 97 -11.00 26.70 16.39
C ASP A 97 -11.61 27.90 15.65
N GLN A 98 -11.39 28.00 14.33
CA GLN A 98 -12.02 29.02 13.48
C GLN A 98 -13.56 28.91 13.44
N LEU A 99 -14.10 27.71 13.70
CA LEU A 99 -15.54 27.45 13.78
C LEU A 99 -16.07 27.56 15.21
N GLY A 100 -15.23 27.92 16.19
CA GLY A 100 -15.59 28.02 17.60
C GLY A 100 -15.82 26.68 18.30
N SER A 101 -15.39 25.56 17.70
CA SER A 101 -15.65 24.20 18.21
C SER A 101 -14.37 23.37 18.32
N GLN A 102 -13.33 23.95 18.92
CA GLN A 102 -12.05 23.27 19.15
C GLN A 102 -12.20 21.93 19.91
N ALA A 103 -13.25 21.79 20.73
CA ALA A 103 -13.55 20.56 21.44
C ALA A 103 -13.75 19.33 20.52
N LEU A 104 -14.22 19.53 19.28
CA LEU A 104 -14.43 18.47 18.28
C LEU A 104 -13.13 17.99 17.60
N THR A 105 -11.96 18.48 18.00
CA THR A 105 -10.68 18.00 17.42
C THR A 105 -10.50 16.49 17.62
N GLY A 106 -10.97 15.95 18.76
CA GLY A 106 -10.97 14.51 19.03
C GLY A 106 -11.83 13.71 18.05
N PHE A 107 -12.97 14.27 17.59
CA PHE A 107 -13.79 13.68 16.53
C PHE A 107 -12.99 13.57 15.23
N LEU A 108 -12.33 14.64 14.81
CA LEU A 108 -11.63 14.67 13.52
C LEU A 108 -10.46 13.68 13.52
N ALA A 109 -9.73 13.60 14.64
CA ALA A 109 -8.66 12.62 14.82
C ALA A 109 -9.17 11.17 14.86
N ALA A 110 -10.31 10.88 15.50
CA ALA A 110 -10.90 9.54 15.52
C ALA A 110 -11.47 9.14 14.15
N TYR A 111 -12.19 10.04 13.50
CA TYR A 111 -12.91 9.76 12.27
C TYR A 111 -11.97 9.75 11.05
N ALA A 112 -11.22 10.83 10.83
CA ALA A 112 -10.41 10.98 9.62
C ALA A 112 -9.18 10.06 9.62
N ASN A 113 -8.50 9.91 10.77
CA ASN A 113 -7.34 8.99 10.82
C ASN A 113 -7.76 7.55 10.57
N THR A 114 -8.82 7.08 11.23
CA THR A 114 -9.21 5.67 11.15
C THR A 114 -9.71 5.29 9.76
N ARG A 115 -10.50 6.16 9.11
CA ARG A 115 -11.15 5.81 7.84
C ARG A 115 -10.25 5.95 6.63
N GLU A 116 -9.45 7.01 6.60
CA GLU A 116 -8.74 7.43 5.38
C GLU A 116 -7.24 7.58 5.62
N VAL A 117 -6.84 8.44 6.56
CA VAL A 117 -5.45 8.88 6.63
C VAL A 117 -4.50 7.76 7.06
N ALA A 118 -4.82 7.02 8.12
CA ALA A 118 -3.95 5.93 8.59
C ALA A 118 -3.84 4.78 7.58
N PRO A 119 -4.93 4.28 6.94
CA PRO A 119 -4.83 3.28 5.89
C PRO A 119 -3.96 3.69 4.70
N LEU A 120 -4.11 4.94 4.23
CA LEU A 120 -3.35 5.46 3.10
C LEU A 120 -1.86 5.58 3.43
N VAL A 121 -1.52 6.13 4.60
CA VAL A 121 -0.13 6.24 5.05
C VAL A 121 0.51 4.88 5.24
N ALA A 122 -0.22 3.92 5.82
CA ALA A 122 0.25 2.55 5.97
C ALA A 122 0.54 1.91 4.61
N GLY A 123 -0.36 2.09 3.62
CA GLY A 123 -0.14 1.62 2.25
C GLY A 123 1.10 2.26 1.60
N LEU A 124 1.28 3.57 1.73
CA LEU A 124 2.46 4.28 1.23
C LEU A 124 3.76 3.74 1.84
N ALA A 125 3.79 3.61 3.16
CA ALA A 125 4.97 3.15 3.88
C ALA A 125 5.30 1.68 3.57
N LEU A 126 4.29 0.81 3.41
CA LEU A 126 4.49 -0.57 2.94
C LEU A 126 5.04 -0.62 1.52
N SER A 127 4.49 0.19 0.60
CA SER A 127 4.99 0.26 -0.78
C SER A 127 6.44 0.74 -0.81
N ALA A 128 6.76 1.78 -0.04
CA ALA A 128 8.10 2.38 0.01
C ALA A 128 9.17 1.45 0.60
N THR A 129 8.85 0.71 1.67
CA THR A 129 9.82 -0.12 2.40
C THR A 129 9.86 -1.55 1.87
N VAL A 130 8.74 -2.24 1.96
CA VAL A 130 8.61 -3.67 1.65
C VAL A 130 8.42 -3.88 0.15
N GLY A 131 7.55 -3.09 -0.48
CA GLY A 131 7.26 -3.18 -1.91
C GLY A 131 8.50 -2.96 -2.76
N CYS A 132 9.18 -1.82 -2.58
CA CYS A 132 10.42 -1.50 -3.29
C CYS A 132 11.49 -2.59 -3.10
N GLY A 133 11.65 -3.09 -1.88
CA GLY A 133 12.56 -4.18 -1.57
C GLY A 133 12.24 -5.45 -2.35
N PHE A 134 10.97 -5.86 -2.39
CA PHE A 134 10.53 -7.03 -3.15
C PHE A 134 10.71 -6.87 -4.66
N THR A 135 10.39 -5.70 -5.21
CA THR A 135 10.63 -5.41 -6.63
C THR A 135 12.13 -5.48 -6.96
N ALA A 136 12.98 -4.91 -6.10
CA ALA A 136 14.42 -4.92 -6.29
C ALA A 136 15.01 -6.33 -6.18
N GLN A 137 14.59 -7.12 -5.19
CA GLN A 137 15.03 -8.50 -5.01
C GLN A 137 14.62 -9.40 -6.18
N LEU A 138 13.34 -9.39 -6.55
CA LEU A 138 12.85 -10.19 -7.68
C LEU A 138 13.49 -9.74 -8.99
N GLY A 139 13.67 -8.43 -9.18
CA GLY A 139 14.34 -7.90 -10.36
C GLY A 139 15.81 -8.32 -10.43
N ALA A 140 16.52 -8.30 -9.30
CA ALA A 140 17.91 -8.79 -9.22
C ALA A 140 17.98 -10.29 -9.55
N MET A 141 17.08 -11.10 -8.98
CA MET A 141 17.00 -12.54 -9.28
C MET A 141 16.69 -12.79 -10.77
N ARG A 142 15.86 -11.95 -11.39
CA ARG A 142 15.52 -12.08 -12.81
C ARG A 142 16.71 -11.76 -13.71
N ILE A 143 17.41 -10.66 -13.48
CA ILE A 143 18.57 -10.27 -14.32
C ILE A 143 19.79 -11.18 -14.11
N SER A 144 19.85 -11.88 -12.98
CA SER A 144 20.89 -12.88 -12.68
C SER A 144 20.51 -14.30 -13.12
N GLU A 145 19.38 -14.47 -13.85
CA GLU A 145 18.88 -15.77 -14.32
C GLU A 145 18.57 -16.77 -13.17
N GLU A 146 18.44 -16.30 -11.93
CA GLU A 146 18.13 -17.16 -10.77
C GLU A 146 16.70 -17.71 -10.83
N ILE A 147 15.77 -16.96 -11.43
CA ILE A 147 14.38 -17.40 -11.63
C ILE A 147 14.33 -18.56 -12.62
N ASP A 148 15.05 -18.45 -13.73
CA ASP A 148 15.10 -19.49 -14.76
C ASP A 148 15.86 -20.73 -14.24
N ALA A 149 16.89 -20.54 -13.41
CA ALA A 149 17.56 -21.62 -12.68
C ALA A 149 16.59 -22.40 -11.77
N LEU A 150 15.69 -21.73 -11.03
CA LEU A 150 14.68 -22.41 -10.21
C LEU A 150 13.72 -23.26 -11.05
N GLU A 151 13.29 -22.74 -12.20
CA GLU A 151 12.38 -23.47 -13.10
C GLU A 151 13.04 -24.70 -13.72
N THR A 152 14.33 -24.62 -14.09
CA THR A 152 15.09 -25.80 -14.57
C THR A 152 15.28 -26.87 -13.49
N MET A 153 15.31 -26.49 -12.21
CA MET A 153 15.29 -27.41 -11.06
C MET A 153 13.89 -27.96 -10.73
N ALA A 154 12.90 -27.77 -11.62
CA ALA A 154 11.51 -28.16 -11.44
C ALA A 154 10.84 -27.55 -10.19
N VAL A 155 11.35 -26.40 -9.72
CA VAL A 155 10.72 -25.62 -8.65
C VAL A 155 9.89 -24.51 -9.29
N PRO A 156 8.55 -24.50 -9.12
CA PRO A 156 7.73 -23.46 -9.71
C PRO A 156 8.03 -22.10 -9.04
N SER A 157 8.47 -21.14 -9.86
CA SER A 157 8.94 -19.81 -9.47
C SER A 157 7.86 -18.94 -8.81
N ILE A 158 6.66 -18.85 -9.40
CA ILE A 158 5.53 -18.05 -8.89
C ILE A 158 5.12 -18.43 -7.45
N PRO A 159 4.81 -19.69 -7.12
CA PRO A 159 4.44 -20.06 -5.75
C PRO A 159 5.58 -19.90 -4.75
N PHE A 160 6.84 -20.08 -5.18
CA PHE A 160 8.01 -20.01 -4.31
C PHE A 160 8.48 -18.58 -4.04
N LEU A 161 8.48 -17.72 -5.05
CA LEU A 161 9.01 -16.35 -4.97
C LEU A 161 7.91 -15.30 -4.74
N VAL A 162 6.82 -15.37 -5.50
CA VAL A 162 5.80 -14.30 -5.49
C VAL A 162 4.78 -14.56 -4.39
N THR A 163 4.23 -15.77 -4.34
CA THR A 163 3.12 -16.10 -3.44
C THR A 163 3.55 -16.08 -1.97
N THR A 164 4.77 -16.52 -1.66
CA THR A 164 5.36 -16.42 -0.32
C THR A 164 5.48 -14.97 0.14
N ARG A 165 5.91 -14.05 -0.72
CA ARG A 165 6.01 -12.60 -0.43
C ARG A 165 4.65 -11.96 -0.21
N VAL A 166 3.67 -12.28 -1.06
CA VAL A 166 2.28 -11.81 -0.91
C VAL A 166 1.71 -12.22 0.44
N LEU A 167 1.87 -13.49 0.82
CA LEU A 167 1.39 -14.00 2.10
C LEU A 167 2.16 -13.40 3.29
N ALA A 168 3.49 -13.30 3.19
CA ALA A 168 4.32 -12.73 4.24
C ALA A 168 3.90 -11.28 4.55
N GLY A 169 3.76 -10.45 3.53
CA GLY A 169 3.37 -9.06 3.74
C GLY A 169 1.89 -8.88 4.10
N PHE A 170 0.99 -9.76 3.64
CA PHE A 170 -0.40 -9.79 4.11
C PHE A 170 -0.49 -10.10 5.61
N ILE A 171 0.32 -11.02 6.13
CA ILE A 171 0.31 -11.34 7.56
C ILE A 171 1.03 -10.23 8.36
N ALA A 172 2.16 -9.74 7.85
CA ALA A 172 2.96 -8.75 8.55
C ALA A 172 2.27 -7.39 8.67
N VAL A 173 1.37 -7.01 7.74
CA VAL A 173 0.66 -5.73 7.84
C VAL A 173 -0.22 -5.64 9.08
N ILE A 174 -0.73 -6.76 9.60
CA ILE A 174 -1.66 -6.76 10.73
C ILE A 174 -1.04 -6.09 11.97
N PRO A 175 0.09 -6.58 12.52
CA PRO A 175 0.73 -5.91 13.66
C PRO A 175 1.33 -4.55 13.30
N LEU A 176 1.83 -4.37 12.07
CA LEU A 176 2.39 -3.09 11.63
C LEU A 176 1.33 -1.98 11.65
N TYR A 177 0.13 -2.27 11.14
CA TYR A 177 -0.94 -1.30 11.10
C TYR A 177 -1.46 -0.92 12.47
N VAL A 178 -1.54 -1.87 13.42
CA VAL A 178 -1.86 -1.57 14.83
C VAL A 178 -0.90 -0.51 15.37
N LEU A 179 0.41 -0.70 15.18
CA LEU A 179 1.43 0.23 15.67
C LEU A 179 1.33 1.59 14.98
N GLY A 180 1.10 1.62 13.67
CA GLY A 180 0.89 2.86 12.91
C GLY A 180 -0.34 3.64 13.40
N LEU A 181 -1.48 2.96 13.55
CA LEU A 181 -2.73 3.58 14.00
C LEU A 181 -2.63 4.12 15.42
N LEU A 182 -2.06 3.35 16.35
CA LEU A 182 -1.82 3.79 17.72
C LEU A 182 -0.88 5.00 17.78
N SER A 183 0.17 5.00 16.95
CA SER A 183 1.09 6.13 16.85
C SER A 183 0.39 7.39 16.34
N ALA A 184 -0.45 7.26 15.31
CA ALA A 184 -1.23 8.38 14.76
C ALA A 184 -2.21 8.97 15.80
N TYR A 185 -2.91 8.13 16.56
CA TYR A 185 -3.81 8.59 17.62
C TYR A 185 -3.05 9.29 18.76
N PHE A 186 -1.95 8.69 19.21
CA PHE A 186 -1.13 9.25 20.27
C PHE A 186 -0.57 10.62 19.87
N ALA A 187 -0.03 10.72 18.65
CA ALA A 187 0.51 11.96 18.12
C ALA A 187 -0.56 13.05 17.97
N SER A 188 -1.74 12.71 17.43
CA SER A 188 -2.87 13.64 17.30
C SER A 188 -3.32 14.20 18.65
N ARG A 189 -3.42 13.32 19.66
CA ARG A 189 -3.78 13.70 21.04
C ARG A 189 -2.72 14.59 21.68
N LEU A 190 -1.45 14.25 21.51
CA LEU A 190 -0.34 15.01 22.09
C LEU A 190 -0.34 16.45 21.56
N ILE A 191 -0.55 16.63 20.26
CA ILE A 191 -0.62 17.96 19.65
C ILE A 191 -1.86 18.73 20.14
N ALA A 192 -3.05 18.12 20.08
CA ALA A 192 -4.28 18.79 20.50
C ALA A 192 -4.24 19.26 21.96
N THR A 193 -3.66 18.44 22.85
CA THR A 193 -3.60 18.74 24.29
C THR A 193 -2.43 19.65 24.68
N GLN A 194 -1.21 19.37 24.21
CA GLN A 194 -0.01 20.08 24.65
C GLN A 194 0.27 21.35 23.85
N PHE A 195 -0.02 21.37 22.55
CA PHE A 195 0.28 22.51 21.69
C PHE A 195 -0.92 23.44 21.54
N THR A 196 -2.12 22.90 21.34
CA THR A 196 -3.33 23.72 21.18
C THR A 196 -4.03 24.03 22.52
N GLY A 197 -3.54 23.48 23.64
CA GLY A 197 -4.07 23.76 24.98
C GLY A 197 -5.46 23.18 25.27
N GLN A 198 -5.94 22.22 24.48
CA GLN A 198 -7.23 21.57 24.73
C GLN A 198 -7.17 20.68 25.98
N SER A 199 -8.23 20.69 26.79
CA SER A 199 -8.36 19.74 27.90
C SER A 199 -8.36 18.30 27.40
N SER A 200 -7.50 17.45 27.99
CA SER A 200 -7.39 16.02 27.66
C SER A 200 -8.71 15.27 27.86
N GLY A 201 -9.48 15.60 28.92
CA GLY A 201 -10.77 14.98 29.18
C GLY A 201 -11.80 15.29 28.08
N SER A 202 -11.80 16.51 27.55
CA SER A 202 -12.68 16.87 26.43
C SER A 202 -12.28 16.16 25.15
N TYR A 203 -10.97 16.13 24.83
CA TYR A 203 -10.47 15.41 23.66
C TYR A 203 -10.83 13.92 23.74
N ASP A 204 -10.53 13.27 24.87
CA ASP A 204 -10.75 11.84 25.06
C ASP A 204 -12.25 11.48 25.01
N HIS A 205 -13.14 12.35 25.53
CA HIS A 205 -14.59 12.15 25.43
C HIS A 205 -15.06 12.11 23.97
N TYR A 206 -14.74 13.14 23.18
CA TYR A 206 -15.15 13.19 21.77
C TYR A 206 -14.45 12.13 20.92
N PHE A 207 -13.18 11.84 21.20
CA PHE A 207 -12.45 10.77 20.51
C PHE A 207 -13.14 9.41 20.68
N ASN A 208 -13.49 9.03 21.91
CA ASN A 208 -14.17 7.76 22.18
C ASN A 208 -15.61 7.73 21.65
N LEU A 209 -16.33 8.85 21.72
CA LEU A 209 -17.69 8.95 21.18
C LEU A 209 -17.73 8.70 19.67
N PHE A 210 -16.69 9.12 18.97
CA PHE A 210 -16.61 9.08 17.51
C PHE A 210 -15.62 8.05 16.97
N LEU A 211 -15.19 7.10 17.80
CA LEU A 211 -14.45 5.92 17.38
C LEU A 211 -15.27 4.63 17.56
N PRO A 212 -16.28 4.37 16.71
CA PRO A 212 -16.96 3.09 16.70
C PRO A 212 -15.95 1.95 16.49
N PRO A 213 -15.97 0.88 17.29
CA PRO A 213 -15.07 -0.27 17.09
C PRO A 213 -15.21 -0.91 15.69
N ALA A 214 -16.39 -0.79 15.09
CA ALA A 214 -16.65 -1.24 13.72
C ALA A 214 -15.79 -0.50 12.68
N ASP A 215 -15.57 0.80 12.84
CA ASP A 215 -14.77 1.60 11.89
C ASP A 215 -13.30 1.16 11.94
N VAL A 216 -12.80 0.79 13.12
CA VAL A 216 -11.45 0.22 13.27
C VAL A 216 -11.35 -1.11 12.51
N LEU A 217 -12.32 -2.02 12.67
CA LEU A 217 -12.33 -3.30 11.96
C LEU A 217 -12.38 -3.14 10.43
N TRP A 218 -13.22 -2.22 9.93
CA TRP A 218 -13.28 -1.90 8.51
C TRP A 218 -11.97 -1.30 7.99
N SER A 219 -11.34 -0.45 8.79
CA SER A 219 -10.01 0.11 8.51
C SER A 219 -8.95 -0.98 8.37
N PHE A 220 -8.95 -1.98 9.28
CA PHE A 220 -8.09 -3.16 9.16
C PHE A 220 -8.36 -3.94 7.86
N GLY A 221 -9.62 -4.18 7.53
CA GLY A 221 -10.02 -4.83 6.28
C GLY A 221 -9.47 -4.09 5.06
N LYS A 222 -9.62 -2.77 5.02
CA LYS A 222 -9.14 -1.89 3.94
C LYS A 222 -7.61 -1.99 3.78
N VAL A 223 -6.86 -1.95 4.88
CA VAL A 223 -5.38 -2.06 4.84
C VAL A 223 -4.90 -3.43 4.41
N MET A 224 -5.57 -4.51 4.81
CA MET A 224 -5.25 -5.86 4.32
C MET A 224 -5.40 -5.97 2.81
N ILE A 225 -6.46 -5.37 2.24
CA ILE A 225 -6.65 -5.31 0.79
C ILE A 225 -5.54 -4.47 0.14
N PHE A 226 -5.19 -3.32 0.72
CA PHE A 226 -4.08 -2.49 0.23
C PHE A 226 -2.77 -3.27 0.20
N ALA A 227 -2.36 -3.88 1.31
CA ALA A 227 -1.13 -4.65 1.41
C ALA A 227 -1.07 -5.75 0.34
N PHE A 228 -2.15 -6.49 0.17
CA PHE A 228 -2.25 -7.54 -0.83
C PHE A 228 -2.03 -7.02 -2.26
N VAL A 229 -2.74 -5.95 -2.63
CA VAL A 229 -2.64 -5.35 -3.97
C VAL A 229 -1.26 -4.73 -4.20
N ILE A 230 -0.73 -4.00 -3.22
CA ILE A 230 0.62 -3.39 -3.27
C ILE A 230 1.66 -4.46 -3.56
N ILE A 231 1.68 -5.55 -2.78
CA ILE A 231 2.71 -6.58 -2.92
C ILE A 231 2.57 -7.30 -4.26
N LEU A 232 1.35 -7.56 -4.72
CA LEU A 232 1.13 -8.14 -6.05
C LEU A 232 1.68 -7.25 -7.17
N VAL A 233 1.40 -5.95 -7.12
CA VAL A 233 1.94 -4.96 -8.09
C VAL A 233 3.46 -4.95 -8.05
N HIS A 234 4.05 -4.86 -6.85
CA HIS A 234 5.51 -4.86 -6.69
C HIS A 234 6.18 -6.15 -7.16
N CYS A 235 5.56 -7.30 -6.90
CA CYS A 235 6.07 -8.58 -7.35
C CYS A 235 5.96 -8.73 -8.87
N TYR A 236 4.90 -8.22 -9.50
CA TYR A 236 4.75 -8.25 -10.95
C TYR A 236 5.88 -7.47 -11.64
N TYR A 237 6.07 -6.20 -11.28
CA TYR A 237 7.13 -5.39 -11.87
C TYR A 237 8.53 -5.93 -11.58
N GLY A 238 8.75 -6.58 -10.43
CA GLY A 238 10.03 -7.22 -10.11
C GLY A 238 10.27 -8.49 -10.92
N TYR A 239 9.25 -9.34 -11.05
CA TYR A 239 9.34 -10.61 -11.77
C TYR A 239 9.62 -10.42 -13.27
N TYR A 240 9.06 -9.37 -13.86
CA TYR A 240 9.23 -9.01 -15.27
C TYR A 240 10.27 -7.90 -15.50
N ALA A 241 11.18 -7.66 -14.54
CA ALA A 241 12.23 -6.67 -14.72
C ALA A 241 13.19 -7.05 -15.87
N THR A 242 13.60 -6.06 -16.66
CA THR A 242 14.50 -6.23 -17.82
C THR A 242 15.47 -5.05 -17.92
N GLY A 243 16.60 -5.22 -18.62
CA GLY A 243 17.55 -4.14 -18.86
C GLY A 243 18.69 -4.03 -17.84
N GLY A 244 19.06 -5.16 -17.23
CA GLY A 244 20.17 -5.24 -16.27
C GLY A 244 19.91 -4.47 -14.96
N PRO A 245 20.96 -4.12 -14.19
CA PRO A 245 20.81 -3.47 -12.89
C PRO A 245 20.08 -2.13 -12.94
N ALA A 246 20.29 -1.35 -14.00
CA ALA A 246 19.57 -0.08 -14.20
C ALA A 246 18.06 -0.33 -14.42
N GLY A 247 17.73 -1.40 -15.15
CA GLY A 247 16.35 -1.83 -15.38
C GLY A 247 15.58 -2.17 -14.11
N VAL A 248 16.27 -2.72 -13.10
CA VAL A 248 15.66 -3.02 -11.79
C VAL A 248 15.20 -1.75 -11.09
N GLY A 249 16.03 -0.69 -11.09
CA GLY A 249 15.64 0.61 -10.52
C GLY A 249 14.45 1.24 -11.24
N VAL A 250 14.41 1.13 -12.57
CA VAL A 250 13.27 1.59 -13.39
C VAL A 250 12.00 0.79 -13.05
N ALA A 251 12.10 -0.53 -12.88
CA ALA A 251 10.99 -1.38 -12.48
C ALA A 251 10.44 -1.01 -11.08
N VAL A 252 11.31 -0.72 -10.10
CA VAL A 252 10.90 -0.19 -8.78
C VAL A 252 10.11 1.10 -8.93
N GLY A 253 10.60 2.05 -9.74
CA GLY A 253 9.90 3.31 -9.97
C GLY A 253 8.55 3.14 -10.69
N HIS A 254 8.41 2.17 -11.59
CA HIS A 254 7.11 1.83 -12.20
C HIS A 254 6.16 1.19 -11.18
N ALA A 255 6.67 0.27 -10.35
CA ALA A 255 5.88 -0.40 -9.33
C ALA A 255 5.28 0.57 -8.32
N VAL A 256 6.09 1.50 -7.78
CA VAL A 256 5.62 2.51 -6.82
C VAL A 256 4.55 3.40 -7.44
N ARG A 257 4.78 3.92 -8.65
CA ARG A 257 3.80 4.77 -9.33
C ARG A 257 2.48 4.05 -9.58
N ALA A 258 2.53 2.80 -10.05
CA ALA A 258 1.33 1.99 -10.25
C ALA A 258 0.61 1.71 -8.93
N ALA A 259 1.35 1.31 -7.88
CA ALA A 259 0.79 1.03 -6.57
C ALA A 259 0.09 2.26 -5.98
N LEU A 260 0.70 3.44 -6.02
CA LEU A 260 0.11 4.68 -5.50
C LEU A 260 -1.22 5.03 -6.18
N VAL A 261 -1.28 4.93 -7.52
CA VAL A 261 -2.52 5.21 -8.26
C VAL A 261 -3.59 4.16 -7.95
N ILE A 262 -3.22 2.88 -7.91
CA ILE A 262 -4.16 1.79 -7.64
C ILE A 262 -4.72 1.90 -6.23
N ILE A 263 -3.88 2.18 -5.22
CA ILE A 263 -4.33 2.36 -3.83
C ILE A 263 -5.27 3.57 -3.74
N ALA A 264 -4.95 4.71 -4.36
CA ALA A 264 -5.81 5.89 -4.31
C ALA A 264 -7.20 5.64 -4.92
N VAL A 265 -7.25 4.91 -6.03
CA VAL A 265 -8.52 4.50 -6.65
C VAL A 265 -9.27 3.50 -5.77
N LEU A 266 -8.56 2.52 -5.22
CA LEU A 266 -9.15 1.50 -4.36
C LEU A 266 -9.65 2.08 -3.04
N ASP A 267 -8.95 3.07 -2.50
CA ASP A 267 -9.31 3.84 -1.32
C ASP A 267 -10.64 4.55 -1.51
N PHE A 268 -10.81 5.24 -2.64
CA PHE A 268 -12.08 5.88 -3.01
C PHE A 268 -13.23 4.87 -3.06
N PHE A 269 -13.07 3.75 -3.77
CA PHE A 269 -14.14 2.76 -3.90
C PHE A 269 -14.45 2.03 -2.60
N LEU A 270 -13.44 1.64 -1.82
CA LEU A 270 -13.64 1.00 -0.52
C LEU A 270 -14.26 1.97 0.48
N GLY A 271 -13.83 3.23 0.48
CA GLY A 271 -14.42 4.28 1.30
C GLY A 271 -15.91 4.47 0.99
N LEU A 272 -16.26 4.53 -0.30
CA LEU A 272 -17.65 4.64 -0.76
C LEU A 272 -18.47 3.39 -0.43
N ALA A 273 -17.89 2.20 -0.59
CA ALA A 273 -18.57 0.94 -0.28
C ALA A 273 -18.86 0.76 1.21
N ILE A 274 -17.91 1.12 2.08
CA ILE A 274 -18.00 0.91 3.52
C ILE A 274 -18.80 2.03 4.19
N TRP A 275 -18.50 3.29 3.87
CA TRP A 275 -19.03 4.47 4.57
C TRP A 275 -19.87 5.41 3.69
N GLY A 276 -20.02 5.13 2.39
CA GLY A 276 -20.73 6.03 1.48
C GLY A 276 -22.25 6.04 1.66
N THR A 277 -22.83 4.97 2.23
CA THR A 277 -24.29 4.86 2.44
C THR A 277 -24.72 4.78 3.91
N THR A 278 -23.77 4.58 4.83
CA THR A 278 -24.02 4.40 6.26
C THR A 278 -23.32 5.49 7.08
N THR A 279 -24.10 6.35 7.72
CA THR A 279 -23.57 7.30 8.71
C THR A 279 -23.50 6.61 10.07
N SER A 280 -22.37 5.97 10.40
CA SER A 280 -22.15 5.43 11.75
C SER A 280 -21.91 6.52 12.81
N VAL A 281 -21.64 7.75 12.38
CA VAL A 281 -21.42 8.92 13.23
C VAL A 281 -22.41 10.03 12.83
N ARG A 282 -23.18 10.53 13.80
CA ARG A 282 -24.09 11.66 13.64
C ARG A 282 -23.59 12.82 14.51
N VAL A 283 -23.29 13.96 13.89
CA VAL A 283 -22.85 15.18 14.59
C VAL A 283 -24.06 16.01 15.07
N GLY A 284 -25.26 15.69 14.59
CA GLY A 284 -26.55 16.13 15.11
C GLY A 284 -27.57 14.99 14.93
N GLY A 285 -28.52 14.86 15.87
CA GLY A 285 -29.46 13.73 15.98
C GLY A 285 -30.09 13.25 14.67
#